data_AF-A0ABD0RPG8-F1
#
_entry.id   AF-A0ABD0RPG8-F1
#
_cell.length_a   1.000
_cell.length_b   1.000
_cell.length_c   1.000
_cell.angle_alpha   90.00
_cell.angle_beta   90.00
_cell.angle_gamma   90.00
#
_symmetry.space_group_name_H-M   'P 1'
#
loop_
_entity.id
_entity.type
_entity.pdbx_description
1 polymer ?
#
loop_
_entity_poly.entity_id
_entity_poly.type
_entity_poly.pdbx_seq_one_letter_code
_entity_poly.pdbx_strand_id
1 'polypeptide(L)'
;VGYDMTRLAAQRCFDAAGLKPSDVDVIELHDCFSANELITYEALGLCSEGKAGELIDRGDNTYGGKWVINPSGGLISKGHPLGAT
;
A
#
# COMPACT_ATOMS: atom_id res chain seq x y z
N VAL A 1 -8.88 -1.37 11.42
CA VAL A 1 -7.74 -2.31 11.47
C VAL A 1 -6.49 -1.53 11.11
N GLY A 2 -5.48 -1.46 11.97
CA GLY A 2 -4.11 -1.00 11.65
C GLY A 2 -3.87 0.44 11.17
N TYR A 3 -4.86 1.16 10.63
CA TYR A 3 -4.69 2.41 9.87
C TYR A 3 -3.77 3.42 10.54
N ASP A 4 -4.05 3.83 11.78
CA ASP A 4 -3.25 4.84 12.48
C ASP A 4 -1.82 4.34 12.74
N MET A 5 -1.65 3.05 13.02
CA MET A 5 -0.33 2.44 13.20
C MET A 5 0.44 2.42 11.88
N THR A 6 -0.20 2.00 10.78
CA THR A 6 0.38 2.00 9.43
C THR A 6 0.77 3.41 9.02
N ARG A 7 -0.12 4.39 9.21
CA ARG A 7 0.13 5.80 8.88
C ARG A 7 1.31 6.36 9.66
N LEU A 8 1.36 6.12 10.97
CA LEU A 8 2.46 6.57 11.81
C LEU A 8 3.79 5.91 11.43
N ALA A 9 3.77 4.61 11.14
CA ALA A 9 4.95 3.87 10.71
C ALA A 9 5.47 4.37 9.35
N ALA A 10 4.58 4.50 8.37
CA ALA A 10 4.91 5.01 7.04
C ALA A 10 5.48 6.43 7.10
N GLN A 11 4.83 7.34 7.84
CA GLN A 11 5.31 8.70 8.03
C GLN A 11 6.75 8.71 8.58
N ARG A 12 7.01 7.95 9.64
CA ARG A 12 8.35 7.85 10.24
C ARG A 12 9.38 7.28 9.26
N CYS A 13 9.02 6.27 8.48
CA CYS A 13 9.92 5.67 7.49
C CYS A 13 10.26 6.65 6.37
N PHE A 14 9.26 7.35 5.83
CA PHE A 14 9.46 8.36 4.78
C PHE A 14 10.28 9.54 5.27
N ASP A 15 9.98 10.07 6.47
CA ASP A 15 10.73 11.16 7.09
C ASP A 15 12.20 10.76 7.32
N ALA A 16 12.44 9.55 7.82
CA ALA A 16 13.80 9.05 8.04
C ALA A 16 14.57 8.83 6.74
N ALA A 17 13.89 8.42 5.67
CA ALA A 17 14.49 8.23 4.35
C ALA A 17 14.66 9.55 3.57
N GLY A 18 13.98 10.63 3.99
CA GLY A 18 13.91 11.88 3.23
C GLY A 18 13.16 11.73 1.89
N LEU A 19 12.26 10.74 1.80
CA LEU A 19 11.50 10.41 0.61
C LEU A 19 10.02 10.68 0.83
N LYS A 20 9.27 10.75 -0.27
CA LYS A 20 7.81 10.83 -0.29
C LYS A 20 7.24 9.53 -0.89
N PRO A 21 5.94 9.25 -0.67
CA PRO A 21 5.30 8.11 -1.32
C PRO A 21 5.38 8.15 -2.86
N SER A 22 5.45 9.35 -3.45
CA SER A 22 5.64 9.55 -4.90
C SER A 22 7.02 9.16 -5.41
N ASP A 23 7.99 8.97 -4.53
CA ASP A 23 9.38 8.64 -4.88
C ASP A 23 9.62 7.13 -4.89
N VAL A 24 8.56 6.32 -4.68
CA VAL A 24 8.59 4.86 -4.63
C VAL A 24 7.91 4.31 -5.87
N ASP A 25 8.56 3.38 -6.56
CA ASP A 25 7.99 2.75 -7.77
C ASP A 25 7.18 1.48 -7.46
N VAL A 26 7.58 0.74 -6.41
CA VAL A 26 7.04 -0.59 -6.08
C VAL A 26 6.67 -0.66 -4.60
N ILE A 27 5.48 -1.19 -4.30
CA ILE A 27 4.96 -1.30 -2.93
C ILE A 27 4.48 -2.74 -2.70
N GLU A 28 4.97 -3.38 -1.64
CA GLU A 28 4.44 -4.66 -1.13
C GLU A 28 3.67 -4.40 0.17
N LEU A 29 2.44 -4.90 0.24
CA LEU A 29 1.50 -4.67 1.32
C LEU A 29 1.17 -5.95 2.06
N HIS A 30 0.72 -5.79 3.30
CA HIS A 30 0.15 -6.86 4.09
C HIS A 30 -1.38 -6.96 3.83
N ASP A 31 -1.75 -7.47 2.67
CA ASP A 31 -3.13 -7.52 2.14
C ASP A 31 -3.89 -8.81 2.51
N CYS A 32 -3.97 -9.19 3.80
CA CYS A 32 -4.70 -10.42 4.19
C CYS A 32 -6.17 -10.44 3.75
N PHE A 33 -6.74 -9.27 3.48
CA PHE A 33 -8.08 -9.06 2.93
C PHE A 33 -8.03 -7.92 1.92
N SER A 34 -8.81 -7.99 0.84
CA SER A 34 -8.86 -6.92 -0.18
C SER A 34 -9.27 -5.56 0.38
N ALA A 35 -10.15 -5.54 1.39
CA ALA A 35 -10.51 -4.31 2.10
C ALA A 35 -9.32 -3.66 2.84
N ASN A 36 -8.34 -4.46 3.26
CA ASN A 36 -7.15 -3.97 3.96
C ASN A 36 -6.23 -3.20 3.01
N GLU A 37 -6.21 -3.56 1.73
CA GLU A 37 -5.43 -2.88 0.70
C GLU A 37 -5.92 -1.43 0.50
N LEU A 38 -7.24 -1.22 0.40
CA LEU A 38 -7.84 0.11 0.29
C LEU A 38 -7.45 1.03 1.45
N ILE A 39 -7.63 0.54 2.69
CA ILE A 39 -7.33 1.30 3.90
C ILE A 39 -5.82 1.61 3.98
N THR A 40 -4.98 0.69 3.49
CA THR A 40 -3.53 0.85 3.52
C THR A 40 -3.04 1.88 2.50
N TYR A 41 -3.66 1.99 1.32
CA TYR A 41 -3.32 3.06 0.36
C TYR A 41 -3.47 4.46 0.95
N GLU A 42 -4.55 4.66 1.71
CA GLU A 42 -4.86 5.91 2.39
C GLU A 42 -3.88 6.15 3.53
N ALA A 43 -3.57 5.11 4.32
CA ALA A 43 -2.61 5.18 5.42
C ALA A 43 -1.19 5.53 4.94
N LEU A 44 -0.77 5.01 3.80
CA LEU A 44 0.52 5.28 3.16
C LEU A 44 0.57 6.66 2.48
N GLY A 45 -0.56 7.37 2.38
CA GLY A 45 -0.63 8.68 1.72
C GLY A 45 -0.59 8.60 0.19
N LEU A 46 -0.93 7.46 -0.41
CA LEU A 46 -1.02 7.32 -1.87
C LEU A 46 -2.24 8.06 -2.43
N CYS A 47 -3.27 8.18 -1.61
CA CYS A 47 -4.48 8.95 -1.88
C CYS A 47 -5.06 9.52 -0.57
N SER A 48 -6.00 10.45 -0.70
CA SER A 48 -6.78 10.96 0.45
C SER A 48 -7.75 9.91 0.98
N GLU A 49 -8.16 10.05 2.23
CA GLU A 49 -9.13 9.15 2.87
C GLU A 49 -10.44 9.06 2.05
N GLY A 50 -10.94 7.84 1.86
CA GLY A 50 -12.11 7.53 1.02
C GLY A 50 -11.87 7.57 -0.49
N LYS A 51 -10.62 7.72 -0.97
CA LYS A 51 -10.29 7.83 -2.40
C LYS A 51 -9.51 6.64 -2.96
N ALA A 52 -9.29 5.59 -2.17
CA ALA A 52 -8.60 4.38 -2.63
C ALA A 52 -9.30 3.71 -3.83
N GLY A 53 -10.64 3.69 -3.86
CA GLY A 53 -11.38 3.13 -5.00
C GLY A 53 -11.11 3.85 -6.32
N GLU A 54 -11.09 5.18 -6.31
CA GLU A 54 -10.78 5.98 -7.50
C GLU A 54 -9.34 5.77 -7.98
N LEU A 55 -8.39 5.53 -7.06
CA LEU A 55 -7.01 5.19 -7.40
C LEU A 55 -6.96 3.87 -8.18
N ILE A 56 -7.69 2.85 -7.71
CA ILE A 56 -7.78 1.54 -8.37
C ILE A 56 -8.46 1.65 -9.74
N ASP A 57 -9.59 2.37 -9.82
CA ASP A 57 -10.34 2.52 -11.08
C ASP A 57 -9.52 3.20 -12.18
N ARG A 58 -8.57 4.07 -11.81
CA ARG A 58 -7.61 4.68 -12.74
C ARG A 58 -6.46 3.76 -13.15
N GLY A 59 -6.30 2.61 -12.49
CA GLY A 59 -5.15 1.72 -12.68
C GLY A 59 -3.85 2.29 -12.11
N ASP A 60 -3.91 3.23 -11.17
CA ASP A 60 -2.71 3.86 -10.59
C ASP A 60 -1.88 2.85 -9.77
N ASN A 61 -2.43 1.70 -9.38
CA ASN A 61 -1.81 0.67 -8.53
C ASN A 61 -1.25 -0.55 -9.28
N THR A 62 -1.20 -0.53 -10.61
CA THR A 62 -0.72 -1.67 -11.42
C THR A 62 0.32 -1.25 -12.46
N TYR A 63 0.79 -2.22 -13.25
CA TYR A 63 1.78 -1.97 -14.30
C TYR A 63 1.31 -0.88 -15.27
N GLY A 64 2.14 0.14 -15.45
CA GLY A 64 1.82 1.33 -16.25
C GLY A 64 1.08 2.44 -15.48
N GLY A 65 0.72 2.20 -14.22
CA GLY A 65 0.21 3.19 -13.28
C GLY A 65 1.30 3.98 -12.58
N LYS A 66 0.94 4.62 -11.46
CA LYS A 66 1.87 5.38 -10.62
C LYS A 66 2.76 4.48 -9.76
N TRP A 67 2.19 3.39 -9.25
CA TRP A 67 2.87 2.40 -8.43
C TRP A 67 2.56 1.01 -8.95
N VAL A 68 3.53 0.12 -8.83
CA VAL A 68 3.28 -1.33 -8.96
C VAL A 68 3.07 -1.89 -7.56
N ILE A 69 1.82 -2.22 -7.23
CA ILE A 69 1.46 -2.74 -5.91
C ILE A 69 1.36 -4.27 -5.97
N ASN A 70 1.95 -4.94 -4.99
CA ASN A 70 1.96 -6.39 -4.83
C ASN A 70 2.33 -7.17 -6.12
N PRO A 71 3.41 -6.80 -6.84
CA PRO A 71 3.85 -7.57 -8.01
C PRO A 71 4.16 -9.04 -7.67
N SER A 72 4.43 -9.37 -6.40
CA SER A 72 4.60 -10.76 -5.95
C SER A 72 3.31 -11.59 -5.94
N GLY A 73 2.14 -10.95 -6.14
CA GLY A 73 0.80 -11.52 -5.99
C GLY A 73 0.14 -11.21 -4.64
N GLY A 74 0.84 -10.55 -3.72
CA GLY A 74 0.32 -10.21 -2.39
C GLY A 74 0.03 -11.44 -1.53
N LEU A 75 -0.38 -11.22 -0.28
CA LEU A 75 -0.75 -12.29 0.65
C LEU A 75 -1.95 -13.10 0.14
N ILE A 76 -2.85 -12.46 -0.62
CA ILE A 76 -4.04 -13.11 -1.19
C ILE A 76 -3.66 -14.21 -2.18
N SER A 77 -2.70 -13.97 -3.08
CA SER A 77 -2.35 -14.95 -4.11
C SER A 77 -1.07 -15.74 -3.80
N LYS A 78 -0.03 -15.10 -3.26
CA LYS A 78 1.25 -15.76 -2.95
C LYS A 78 1.12 -16.68 -1.72
N GLY A 79 0.18 -16.36 -0.83
CA GLY A 79 -0.05 -17.04 0.43
C GLY A 79 0.50 -16.29 1.63
N HIS A 80 -0.04 -16.60 2.82
CA HIS A 80 0.21 -15.87 4.05
C HIS A 80 0.67 -16.80 5.20
N PRO A 81 1.90 -17.34 5.15
CA PRO A 81 2.50 -18.02 6.29
C PRO A 81 2.89 -16.98 7.37
N LEU A 82 2.16 -16.95 8.49
CA LEU A 82 2.24 -15.92 9.55
C LEU A 82 3.65 -15.52 10.04
N GLY A 83 4.63 -16.43 9.99
CA GLY A 83 6.00 -16.15 10.45
C GLY A 83 6.93 -15.58 9.37
N ALA A 84 6.51 -15.54 8.11
CA ALA A 84 7.35 -15.17 6.97
C ALA A 84 6.80 -13.99 6.15
N THR A 85 5.73 -13.34 6.64
CA THR A 85 5.06 -12.16 6.04
C THR A 85 4.67 -11.19 7.13
#